data_AF-A0A838UFY1-F1
#
_entry.id   AF-A0A838UFY1-F1
#
_cell.length_a   1.000
_cell.length_b   1.000
_cell.length_c   1.000
_cell.angle_alpha   90.00
_cell.angle_beta   90.00
_cell.angle_gamma   90.00
#
_symmetry.space_group_name_H-M   'P 1'
#
loop_
_entity.id
_entity.type
_entity.pdbx_description
1 polymer ?
#
loop_
_entity_poly.entity_id
_entity_poly.type
_entity_poly.pdbx_seq_one_letter_code
_entity_poly.pdbx_strand_id
1 'polypeptide(L)'
;MKRKFLAAAVAVAPLLAAAAGHVHAATQITTSTTQPVTTATVNGGLPDDIDITSSGSINPTSSGAAVTLDSDNVVTSEGSITFKDVDNAVGILIEGGNTGQVTNTGAITLTESYVPADSNGDGLPDGPFAQGTNRIGIQVTGATPFVGGITTTGPITIQGNNSAGISIEGPITGDLLMLTVTPPATQGDAATVANGTITITGDNSVGVQVKSTGGVGGNVRITGVTARGVGTRAVVIDGAVGGGVDISGSVTASGYRSTVRSSNPAVSLLYTADELQQGGPAVSIGADVAKGLIVSAAPFPLSTTNLDQDGDGVPDASQGTGLIASFGAAPALQIGAVGHDVTLGKVGVDANGYGLVIQGTVAADGVFDPLTSPNLPGVVSATAIQIGVAGGGAVSVDGGLHNTGNVAANAYQADATAIHIGSGATVAAIVNDGSISGRSTQVNSATTDTTVGTVVVPAPLPVSVTGILIDQGASVTSISNSKSITANISGAGGVGGAATAILDKSGSVTSIANTGTIAATLTQALLTSPMPGTLTAIDLSAGTSAQTITQD
;
A
#
# COMPACT_ATOMS: atom_id res chain seq x y z
N MET A 1 -28.29 -26.79 6.28
CA MET A 1 -28.43 -26.76 7.75
C MET A 1 -27.63 -25.56 8.25
N LYS A 2 -28.30 -24.61 8.91
CA LYS A 2 -27.74 -23.32 9.33
C LYS A 2 -26.60 -23.53 10.34
N ARG A 3 -25.39 -23.03 10.04
CA ARG A 3 -24.34 -22.80 11.04
C ARG A 3 -24.02 -21.32 11.01
N LYS A 4 -24.43 -20.66 12.09
CA LYS A 4 -24.28 -19.24 12.34
C LYS A 4 -22.80 -18.94 12.53
N PHE A 5 -22.31 -17.95 11.80
CA PHE A 5 -21.00 -17.36 11.97
C PHE A 5 -20.96 -16.66 13.33
N LEU A 6 -20.15 -17.18 14.26
CA LEU A 6 -19.63 -16.44 15.41
C LEU A 6 -18.11 -16.54 15.34
N ALA A 7 -17.49 -15.61 14.62
CA ALA A 7 -16.04 -15.49 14.57
C ALA A 7 -15.64 -14.02 14.32
N ALA A 8 -16.00 -13.09 15.22
CA ALA A 8 -15.39 -11.75 15.28
C ALA A 8 -15.69 -10.94 16.58
N ALA A 9 -16.24 -11.52 17.65
CA ALA A 9 -16.68 -10.73 18.81
C ALA A 9 -15.64 -10.55 19.95
N VAL A 10 -14.37 -10.92 19.77
CA VAL A 10 -13.39 -10.90 20.88
C VAL A 10 -12.53 -9.62 20.94
N ALA A 11 -12.57 -8.74 19.93
CA ALA A 11 -11.81 -7.48 19.96
C ALA A 11 -12.60 -6.27 20.52
N VAL A 12 -13.91 -6.37 20.69
CA VAL A 12 -14.75 -5.22 21.09
C VAL A 12 -14.95 -5.12 22.61
N ALA A 13 -14.74 -6.22 23.35
CA ALA A 13 -14.89 -6.25 24.80
C ALA A 13 -13.86 -5.37 25.55
N PRO A 14 -12.57 -5.26 25.15
CA PRO A 14 -11.65 -4.29 25.74
C PRO A 14 -11.99 -2.86 25.35
N LEU A 15 -12.53 -2.62 24.14
CA LEU A 15 -12.87 -1.28 23.67
C LEU A 15 -14.03 -0.66 24.48
N LEU A 16 -15.07 -1.45 24.81
CA LEU A 16 -16.14 -0.98 25.69
C LEU A 16 -15.74 -0.96 27.18
N ALA A 17 -14.84 -1.85 27.63
CA ALA A 17 -14.36 -1.80 29.02
C ALA A 17 -13.41 -0.62 29.28
N ALA A 18 -12.67 -0.17 28.26
CA ALA A 18 -11.84 1.04 28.34
C ALA A 18 -12.68 2.33 28.18
N ALA A 19 -13.72 2.33 27.34
CA ALA A 19 -14.57 3.50 27.11
C ALA A 19 -15.70 3.69 28.14
N ALA A 20 -16.23 2.62 28.75
CA ALA A 20 -17.33 2.71 29.73
C ALA A 20 -16.86 2.87 31.19
N GLY A 21 -15.54 2.82 31.44
CA GLY A 21 -14.95 2.81 32.79
C GLY A 21 -14.23 4.10 33.21
N HIS A 22 -13.96 5.04 32.31
CA HIS A 22 -13.10 6.19 32.59
C HIS A 22 -13.78 7.52 32.22
N VAL A 23 -14.90 7.85 32.87
CA VAL A 23 -15.32 9.25 32.97
C VAL A 23 -14.39 9.94 33.98
N HIS A 24 -13.11 10.06 33.64
CA HIS A 24 -12.23 11.06 34.22
C HIS A 24 -12.50 12.37 33.48
N ALA A 25 -12.47 13.48 34.21
CA ALA A 25 -12.66 14.79 33.60
C ALA A 25 -11.40 15.13 32.81
N ALA A 26 -11.43 14.99 31.48
CA ALA A 26 -10.30 15.34 30.63
C ALA A 26 -10.04 16.86 30.66
N THR A 27 -8.77 17.23 30.56
CA THR A 27 -8.38 18.63 30.34
C THR A 27 -8.67 19.02 28.89
N GLN A 28 -9.64 19.93 28.73
CA GLN A 28 -10.09 20.38 27.41
C GLN A 28 -9.25 21.55 26.88
N ILE A 29 -8.81 21.43 25.64
CA ILE A 29 -8.25 22.52 24.84
C ILE A 29 -9.34 22.97 23.87
N THR A 30 -9.92 24.14 24.15
CA THR A 30 -11.08 24.69 23.42
C THR A 30 -10.75 25.87 22.51
N THR A 31 -9.54 26.41 22.63
CA THR A 31 -9.03 27.53 21.84
C THR A 31 -7.61 27.24 21.32
N SER A 32 -7.11 28.08 20.42
CA SER A 32 -5.75 27.96 19.88
C SER A 32 -4.69 28.25 20.94
N THR A 33 -3.68 27.38 21.02
CA THR A 33 -2.46 27.57 21.80
C THR A 33 -1.21 27.27 20.95
N THR A 34 -0.06 27.82 21.32
CA THR A 34 1.25 27.47 20.74
C THR A 34 2.08 26.59 21.67
N GLN A 35 1.62 26.39 22.90
CA GLN A 35 2.34 25.62 23.90
C GLN A 35 2.07 24.13 23.72
N PRO A 36 3.13 23.30 23.62
CA PRO A 36 2.99 21.86 23.74
C PRO A 36 2.32 21.45 25.05
N VAL A 37 1.66 20.30 25.04
CA VAL A 37 0.99 19.71 26.21
C VAL A 37 1.41 18.26 26.40
N THR A 38 1.44 17.80 27.65
CA THR A 38 1.74 16.40 27.97
C THR A 38 0.73 15.86 28.96
N THR A 39 0.36 14.58 28.82
CA THR A 39 -0.61 13.94 29.71
C THR A 39 -0.17 14.01 31.16
N ALA A 40 1.13 13.91 31.47
CA ALA A 40 1.65 13.90 32.83
C ALA A 40 1.52 15.25 33.57
N THR A 41 1.23 16.34 32.85
CA THR A 41 1.25 17.71 33.41
C THR A 41 0.06 18.58 33.03
N VAL A 42 -0.84 18.13 32.15
CA VAL A 42 -1.87 18.99 31.53
C VAL A 42 -2.86 19.58 32.55
N ASN A 43 -3.10 18.90 33.67
CA ASN A 43 -3.98 19.37 34.75
C ASN A 43 -3.19 20.12 35.83
N GLY A 44 -2.62 21.27 35.48
CA GLY A 44 -1.92 22.14 36.44
C GLY A 44 -0.65 21.51 37.02
N GLY A 45 0.06 20.69 36.25
CA GLY A 45 1.25 19.96 36.67
C GLY A 45 0.99 18.54 37.17
N LEU A 46 -0.26 18.07 37.09
CA LEU A 46 -0.66 16.70 37.42
C LEU A 46 -1.08 15.92 36.15
N PRO A 47 -0.99 14.57 36.18
CA PRO A 47 -1.46 13.73 35.09
C PRO A 47 -2.97 13.82 34.85
N ASP A 48 -3.38 13.86 33.59
CA ASP A 48 -4.78 13.85 33.17
C ASP A 48 -4.93 13.50 31.67
N ASP A 49 -6.15 13.16 31.27
CA ASP A 49 -6.49 12.95 29.86
C ASP A 49 -6.48 14.28 29.10
N ILE A 50 -6.13 14.22 27.82
CA ILE A 50 -6.14 15.39 26.92
C ILE A 50 -7.31 15.26 25.95
N ASP A 51 -8.12 16.31 25.87
CA ASP A 51 -9.16 16.46 24.85
C ASP A 51 -8.98 17.78 24.09
N ILE A 52 -8.45 17.70 22.86
CA ILE A 52 -8.45 18.83 21.93
C ILE A 52 -9.79 18.82 21.21
N THR A 53 -10.75 19.57 21.76
CA THR A 53 -12.09 19.69 21.17
C THR A 53 -12.06 20.22 19.74
N SER A 54 -13.14 20.05 18.98
CA SER A 54 -13.23 20.50 17.59
C SER A 54 -12.99 22.00 17.36
N SER A 55 -13.09 22.85 18.40
CA SER A 55 -12.76 24.29 18.32
C SER A 55 -11.33 24.62 18.79
N GLY A 56 -10.65 23.68 19.44
CA GLY A 56 -9.29 23.80 19.91
C GLY A 56 -8.25 23.63 18.80
N SER A 57 -7.04 24.16 19.03
CA SER A 57 -5.89 23.82 18.20
C SER A 57 -4.56 24.03 18.93
N ILE A 58 -3.53 23.28 18.50
CA ILE A 58 -2.16 23.41 18.99
C ILE A 58 -1.25 23.72 17.80
N ASN A 59 -0.56 24.86 17.86
CA ASN A 59 0.20 25.43 16.75
C ASN A 59 1.62 25.84 17.19
N PRO A 60 2.50 24.90 17.58
CA PRO A 60 3.81 25.28 18.08
C PRO A 60 4.71 25.82 16.96
N THR A 61 5.69 26.63 17.35
CA THR A 61 6.61 27.32 16.42
C THR A 61 8.06 26.87 16.57
N SER A 62 8.33 25.94 17.48
CA SER A 62 9.64 25.33 17.73
C SER A 62 9.58 23.82 17.52
N SER A 63 10.71 23.18 17.22
CA SER A 63 10.79 21.71 17.09
C SER A 63 10.33 20.97 18.36
N GLY A 64 9.93 19.72 18.19
CA GLY A 64 9.40 18.87 19.26
C GLY A 64 7.95 18.42 19.03
N ALA A 65 7.39 17.75 20.04
CA ALA A 65 6.01 17.29 20.02
C ALA A 65 5.01 18.40 20.37
N ALA A 66 3.85 18.44 19.70
CA ALA A 66 2.73 19.30 20.12
C ALA A 66 1.94 18.66 21.28
N VAL A 67 1.73 17.34 21.22
CA VAL A 67 1.11 16.54 22.27
C VAL A 67 2.01 15.38 22.63
N THR A 68 2.21 15.11 23.91
CA THR A 68 2.91 13.92 24.40
C THR A 68 2.02 13.09 25.33
N LEU A 69 1.88 11.80 25.03
CA LEU A 69 1.34 10.79 25.94
C LEU A 69 2.51 10.12 26.67
N ASP A 70 2.75 10.57 27.89
CA ASP A 70 3.87 10.24 28.80
C ASP A 70 3.40 9.73 30.19
N SER A 71 2.12 9.37 30.32
CA SER A 71 1.51 8.81 31.53
C SER A 71 0.33 7.89 31.20
N ASP A 72 -0.24 7.22 32.20
CA ASP A 72 -1.37 6.29 32.04
C ASP A 72 -2.70 7.02 31.76
N ASN A 73 -2.81 7.64 30.59
CA ASN A 73 -3.89 8.55 30.20
C ASN A 73 -4.25 8.43 28.71
N VAL A 74 -5.36 9.07 28.33
CA VAL A 74 -5.90 9.07 26.96
C VAL A 74 -5.65 10.43 26.28
N VAL A 75 -5.39 10.38 24.97
CA VAL A 75 -5.37 11.56 24.10
C VAL A 75 -6.50 11.46 23.08
N THR A 76 -7.40 12.44 23.08
CA THR A 76 -8.41 12.66 22.05
C THR A 76 -8.12 13.98 21.35
N SER A 77 -8.04 13.94 20.01
CA SER A 77 -7.74 15.11 19.18
C SER A 77 -8.81 15.25 18.09
N GLU A 78 -9.78 16.11 18.33
CA GLU A 78 -10.83 16.51 17.38
C GLU A 78 -10.50 17.84 16.68
N GLY A 79 -9.75 18.71 17.36
CA GLY A 79 -9.21 19.96 16.82
C GLY A 79 -7.94 19.77 15.99
N SER A 80 -7.33 20.88 15.57
CA SER A 80 -6.15 20.82 14.69
C SER A 80 -4.81 20.86 15.44
N ILE A 81 -3.82 20.12 14.93
CA ILE A 81 -2.41 20.21 15.34
C ILE A 81 -1.61 20.66 14.12
N THR A 82 -0.91 21.80 14.22
CA THR A 82 -0.22 22.39 13.07
C THR A 82 1.22 22.79 13.39
N PHE A 83 2.13 22.44 12.48
CA PHE A 83 3.46 23.03 12.38
C PHE A 83 3.65 23.60 10.98
N LYS A 84 4.20 24.81 10.92
CA LYS A 84 4.49 25.52 9.68
C LYS A 84 5.95 25.95 9.67
N ASP A 85 6.71 25.46 8.68
CA ASP A 85 8.13 25.76 8.51
C ASP A 85 8.99 25.33 9.73
N VAL A 86 8.65 24.20 10.35
CA VAL A 86 9.39 23.63 11.50
C VAL A 86 9.83 22.21 11.19
N ASP A 87 11.13 21.96 11.29
CA ASP A 87 11.72 20.62 11.18
C ASP A 87 11.74 19.92 12.54
N ASN A 88 11.87 18.59 12.54
CA ASN A 88 11.87 17.78 13.78
C ASN A 88 10.59 18.00 14.61
N ALA A 89 9.48 18.21 13.93
CA ALA A 89 8.18 18.42 14.53
C ALA A 89 7.43 17.09 14.62
N VAL A 90 6.78 16.86 15.77
CA VAL A 90 5.95 15.69 16.02
C VAL A 90 4.54 16.18 16.37
N GLY A 91 3.50 15.68 15.69
CA GLY A 91 2.13 16.01 16.03
C GLY A 91 1.75 15.44 17.40
N ILE A 92 1.71 14.12 17.49
CA ILE A 92 1.45 13.37 18.73
C ILE A 92 2.61 12.40 18.96
N LEU A 93 3.32 12.55 20.09
CA LEU A 93 4.31 11.61 20.59
C LEU A 93 3.67 10.70 21.63
N ILE A 94 3.91 9.40 21.53
CA ILE A 94 3.45 8.37 22.47
C ILE A 94 4.68 7.67 23.02
N GLU A 95 4.85 7.70 24.34
CA GLU A 95 5.92 7.01 25.04
C GLU A 95 5.45 5.63 25.51
N GLY A 96 6.17 4.60 25.10
CA GLY A 96 5.95 3.22 25.53
C GLY A 96 6.22 3.02 27.02
N GLY A 97 5.62 1.97 27.60
CA GLY A 97 5.59 1.75 29.05
C GLY A 97 4.39 2.34 29.77
N ASN A 98 3.61 3.18 29.09
CA ASN A 98 2.34 3.73 29.57
C ASN A 98 1.13 2.97 29.01
N THR A 99 0.00 3.09 29.68
CA THR A 99 -1.32 2.57 29.27
C THR A 99 -2.20 3.70 28.78
N GLY A 100 -2.92 3.52 27.68
CA GLY A 100 -3.80 4.58 27.19
C GLY A 100 -4.48 4.27 25.87
N GLN A 101 -5.04 5.32 25.26
CA GLN A 101 -5.55 5.29 23.89
C GLN A 101 -5.23 6.63 23.22
N VAL A 102 -4.98 6.59 21.92
CA VAL A 102 -4.92 7.80 21.09
C VAL A 102 -6.01 7.75 20.04
N THR A 103 -6.88 8.76 20.04
CA THR A 103 -7.93 8.96 19.03
C THR A 103 -7.73 10.30 18.35
N ASN A 104 -7.43 10.31 17.06
CA ASN A 104 -7.28 11.53 16.26
C ASN A 104 -8.36 11.60 15.16
N THR A 105 -9.36 12.45 15.34
CA THR A 105 -10.39 12.75 14.34
C THR A 105 -10.14 14.10 13.66
N GLY A 106 -9.34 14.97 14.28
CA GLY A 106 -8.91 16.27 13.77
C GLY A 106 -7.70 16.21 12.83
N ALA A 107 -7.38 17.35 12.22
CA ALA A 107 -6.30 17.45 11.24
C ALA A 107 -4.92 17.60 11.90
N ILE A 108 -3.94 16.81 11.47
CA ILE A 108 -2.52 16.99 11.80
C ILE A 108 -1.79 17.49 10.54
N THR A 109 -1.22 18.69 10.59
CA THR A 109 -0.59 19.33 9.42
C THR A 109 0.84 19.79 9.75
N LEU A 110 1.85 19.13 9.21
CA LEU A 110 3.26 19.50 9.38
C LEU A 110 3.86 19.86 8.01
N THR A 111 3.90 21.15 7.69
CA THR A 111 4.13 21.64 6.32
C THR A 111 5.16 22.77 6.23
N GLU A 112 5.56 23.10 5.00
CA GLU A 112 6.47 24.20 4.70
C GLU A 112 5.89 25.19 3.68
N SER A 113 6.59 26.31 3.48
CA SER A 113 6.23 27.40 2.57
C SER A 113 6.86 27.21 1.19
N TYR A 114 7.73 26.22 1.06
CA TYR A 114 8.40 25.92 -0.20
C TYR A 114 7.39 25.50 -1.26
N VAL A 115 7.52 26.11 -2.43
CA VAL A 115 6.76 25.77 -3.63
C VAL A 115 7.78 25.62 -4.75
N PRO A 116 7.94 24.42 -5.34
CA PRO A 116 8.85 24.22 -6.47
C PRO A 116 8.39 25.02 -7.69
N ALA A 117 9.33 25.56 -8.46
CA ALA A 117 9.05 26.33 -9.67
C ALA A 117 9.08 25.41 -10.89
N ASP A 118 8.23 25.68 -11.88
CA ASP A 118 8.30 25.10 -13.23
C ASP A 118 9.23 25.98 -14.07
N SER A 119 10.46 25.52 -14.28
CA SER A 119 11.55 26.29 -14.91
C SER A 119 11.66 26.06 -16.42
N ASN A 120 11.16 24.93 -16.92
CA ASN A 120 11.15 24.57 -18.34
C ASN A 120 9.82 24.89 -19.04
N GLY A 121 8.76 25.22 -18.29
CA GLY A 121 7.44 25.61 -18.79
C GLY A 121 6.59 24.45 -19.29
N ASP A 122 6.83 23.22 -18.83
CA ASP A 122 6.13 22.02 -19.27
C ASP A 122 4.88 21.68 -18.43
N GLY A 123 4.63 22.46 -17.38
CA GLY A 123 3.53 22.29 -16.44
C GLY A 123 3.86 21.40 -15.23
N LEU A 124 5.09 20.91 -15.11
CA LEU A 124 5.59 20.14 -13.97
C LEU A 124 6.60 20.97 -13.16
N PRO A 125 6.50 20.98 -11.82
CA PRO A 125 7.49 21.68 -11.01
C PRO A 125 8.85 20.95 -10.94
N ASP A 126 9.93 21.69 -11.11
CA ASP A 126 11.32 21.26 -10.97
C ASP A 126 11.85 21.33 -9.53
N GLY A 127 12.93 20.60 -9.26
CA GLY A 127 13.69 20.66 -8.01
C GLY A 127 13.22 19.65 -6.95
N PRO A 128 13.53 19.86 -5.66
CA PRO A 128 13.12 18.94 -4.59
C PRO A 128 11.60 18.93 -4.39
N PHE A 129 11.07 17.84 -3.84
CA PHE A 129 9.66 17.77 -3.44
C PHE A 129 9.37 18.56 -2.16
N ALA A 130 10.34 18.58 -1.24
CA ALA A 130 10.30 19.33 0.01
C ALA A 130 11.71 19.74 0.44
N GLN A 131 11.83 20.78 1.27
CA GLN A 131 13.11 21.27 1.81
C GLN A 131 13.32 20.88 3.27
N GLY A 132 12.26 20.93 4.07
CA GLY A 132 12.27 20.55 5.48
C GLY A 132 12.46 19.05 5.69
N THR A 133 12.61 18.64 6.94
CA THR A 133 12.97 17.26 7.28
C THR A 133 12.40 16.78 8.62
N ASN A 134 12.30 15.45 8.74
CA ASN A 134 12.01 14.74 9.99
C ASN A 134 10.72 15.22 10.67
N ARG A 135 9.62 15.31 9.92
CA ARG A 135 8.30 15.64 10.45
C ARG A 135 7.49 14.36 10.63
N ILE A 136 6.92 14.16 11.81
CA ILE A 136 6.17 12.94 12.13
C ILE A 136 4.76 13.31 12.61
N GLY A 137 3.72 12.78 11.97
CA GLY A 137 2.34 13.04 12.40
C GLY A 137 2.05 12.42 13.77
N ILE A 138 2.13 11.10 13.87
CA ILE A 138 2.01 10.33 15.11
C ILE A 138 3.24 9.45 15.28
N GLN A 139 3.92 9.53 16.42
CA GLN A 139 5.13 8.76 16.71
C GLN A 139 4.96 7.95 17.99
N VAL A 140 5.28 6.65 17.95
CA VAL A 140 5.40 5.81 19.14
C VAL A 140 6.87 5.47 19.36
N THR A 141 7.38 5.69 20.57
CA THR A 141 8.77 5.42 20.96
C THR A 141 8.85 4.59 22.24
N GLY A 142 10.05 4.13 22.61
CA GLY A 142 10.27 3.34 23.83
C GLY A 142 10.32 1.83 23.58
N ALA A 143 11.16 1.13 24.34
CA ALA A 143 11.35 -0.32 24.19
C ALA A 143 10.27 -1.15 24.90
N THR A 144 9.71 -0.62 26.00
CA THR A 144 8.54 -1.18 26.67
C THR A 144 7.28 -0.87 25.86
N PRO A 145 6.37 -1.84 25.63
CA PRO A 145 5.17 -1.58 24.85
C PRO A 145 4.30 -0.47 25.43
N PHE A 146 3.72 0.35 24.57
CA PHE A 146 2.55 1.14 24.92
C PHE A 146 1.34 0.20 25.01
N VAL A 147 0.68 0.17 26.18
CA VAL A 147 -0.48 -0.68 26.43
C VAL A 147 -1.73 0.06 25.96
N GLY A 148 -1.96 0.00 24.66
CA GLY A 148 -3.00 0.77 23.98
C GLY A 148 -2.90 0.63 22.47
N GLY A 149 -3.85 1.24 21.79
CA GLY A 149 -3.97 1.34 20.34
C GLY A 149 -4.14 2.79 19.90
N ILE A 150 -4.13 2.96 18.58
CA ILE A 150 -4.18 4.25 17.90
C ILE A 150 -5.30 4.19 16.88
N THR A 151 -6.25 5.11 16.97
CA THR A 151 -7.29 5.31 15.97
C THR A 151 -7.13 6.70 15.36
N THR A 152 -6.99 6.79 14.04
CA THR A 152 -6.87 8.08 13.35
C THR A 152 -7.76 8.16 12.12
N THR A 153 -8.88 8.87 12.24
CA THR A 153 -9.80 9.14 11.13
C THR A 153 -9.69 10.56 10.59
N GLY A 154 -8.91 11.43 11.24
CA GLY A 154 -8.58 12.76 10.73
C GLY A 154 -7.48 12.73 9.66
N PRO A 155 -7.39 13.76 8.79
CA PRO A 155 -6.34 13.84 7.79
C PRO A 155 -4.99 14.19 8.41
N ILE A 156 -3.93 13.49 8.00
CA ILE A 156 -2.54 13.82 8.32
C ILE A 156 -1.84 14.29 7.05
N THR A 157 -1.32 15.52 7.04
CA THR A 157 -0.59 16.10 5.90
C THR A 157 0.83 16.46 6.30
N ILE A 158 1.80 15.85 5.64
CA ILE A 158 3.23 16.03 5.88
C ILE A 158 3.90 16.52 4.59
N GLN A 159 4.65 17.61 4.68
CA GLN A 159 5.63 17.98 3.65
C GLN A 159 7.00 17.96 4.30
N GLY A 160 7.96 17.19 3.81
CA GLY A 160 9.29 17.07 4.39
C GLY A 160 9.99 15.79 3.97
N ASN A 161 11.32 15.85 3.89
CA ASN A 161 12.19 14.72 3.64
C ASN A 161 12.35 13.87 4.92
N ASN A 162 12.67 12.59 4.79
CA ASN A 162 12.92 11.67 5.91
C ASN A 162 11.81 11.73 6.98
N SER A 163 10.56 11.85 6.54
CA SER A 163 9.40 12.15 7.38
C SER A 163 8.42 10.99 7.42
N ALA A 164 7.48 10.99 8.38
CA ALA A 164 6.47 9.96 8.48
C ALA A 164 5.07 10.50 8.80
N GLY A 165 4.02 9.89 8.25
CA GLY A 165 2.65 10.17 8.71
C GLY A 165 2.42 9.55 10.09
N ILE A 166 2.62 8.23 10.19
CA ILE A 166 2.60 7.47 11.44
C ILE A 166 3.88 6.62 11.52
N SER A 167 4.58 6.68 12.66
CA SER A 167 5.80 5.92 12.93
C SER A 167 5.68 5.13 14.23
N ILE A 168 5.51 3.81 14.13
CA ILE A 168 5.51 2.88 15.27
C ILE A 168 6.94 2.36 15.45
N GLU A 169 7.71 3.01 16.32
CA GLU A 169 9.12 2.69 16.59
C GLU A 169 9.30 1.84 17.84
N GLY A 170 8.40 2.02 18.80
CA GLY A 170 8.17 1.12 19.93
C GLY A 170 6.88 0.29 19.74
N PRO A 171 6.76 -0.89 20.36
CA PRO A 171 5.60 -1.75 20.18
C PRO A 171 4.33 -1.18 20.84
N ILE A 172 3.16 -1.45 20.25
CA ILE A 172 1.84 -1.18 20.83
C ILE A 172 1.10 -2.51 21.05
N THR A 173 0.31 -2.64 22.12
CA THR A 173 -0.45 -3.88 22.38
C THR A 173 -1.80 -3.93 21.65
N GLY A 174 -2.37 -2.77 21.32
CA GLY A 174 -3.67 -2.62 20.67
C GLY A 174 -3.60 -2.59 19.15
N ASP A 175 -4.66 -2.06 18.54
CA ASP A 175 -4.80 -1.91 17.09
C ASP A 175 -4.19 -0.58 16.59
N LEU A 176 -3.83 -0.55 15.31
CA LEU A 176 -3.58 0.68 14.55
C LEU A 176 -4.67 0.81 13.47
N LEU A 177 -5.65 1.69 13.69
CA LEU A 177 -6.83 1.82 12.84
C LEU A 177 -6.93 3.19 12.21
N MET A 178 -7.17 3.25 10.90
CA MET A 178 -7.56 4.47 10.20
C MET A 178 -9.08 4.55 9.95
N LEU A 179 -9.87 3.73 10.64
CA LEU A 179 -11.30 3.60 10.44
C LEU A 179 -12.03 3.61 11.78
N THR A 180 -13.18 4.27 11.83
CA THR A 180 -14.19 4.08 12.89
C THR A 180 -15.57 3.86 12.28
N VAL A 181 -16.37 2.98 12.91
CA VAL A 181 -17.77 2.71 12.56
C VAL A 181 -18.66 3.05 13.75
N THR A 182 -19.61 3.98 13.58
CA THR A 182 -20.44 4.52 14.67
C THR A 182 -21.94 4.53 14.31
N PRO A 183 -22.82 3.86 15.10
CA PRO A 183 -22.49 2.85 16.10
C PRO A 183 -21.94 1.57 15.42
N PRO A 184 -21.31 0.65 16.16
CA PRO A 184 -20.85 -0.62 15.62
C PRO A 184 -21.96 -1.37 14.88
N ALA A 185 -21.64 -1.98 13.73
CA ALA A 185 -22.58 -2.62 12.80
C ALA A 185 -23.50 -3.69 13.43
N THR A 186 -23.18 -4.16 14.63
CA THR A 186 -23.98 -5.11 15.41
C THR A 186 -25.27 -4.53 16.01
N GLN A 187 -25.48 -3.20 15.98
CA GLN A 187 -26.60 -2.55 16.67
C GLN A 187 -27.82 -2.23 15.81
N GLY A 188 -27.84 -2.56 14.51
CA GLY A 188 -29.03 -2.39 13.65
C GLY A 188 -29.41 -0.93 13.34
N ASP A 189 -28.73 0.04 13.93
CA ASP A 189 -28.77 1.45 13.56
C ASP A 189 -27.95 1.71 12.28
N ALA A 190 -28.26 2.79 11.57
CA ALA A 190 -27.49 3.21 10.40
C ALA A 190 -26.09 3.65 10.84
N ALA A 191 -25.11 2.76 10.68
CA ALA A 191 -23.72 3.05 11.01
C ALA A 191 -23.13 4.09 10.04
N THR A 192 -22.36 5.00 10.60
CA THR A 192 -21.52 5.97 9.87
C THR A 192 -20.08 5.48 9.86
N VAL A 193 -19.42 5.60 8.72
CA VAL A 193 -18.03 5.16 8.53
C VAL A 193 -17.13 6.39 8.37
N ALA A 194 -16.14 6.53 9.25
CA ALA A 194 -15.14 7.59 9.18
C ALA A 194 -13.78 6.98 8.78
N ASN A 195 -13.20 7.48 7.69
CA ASN A 195 -11.93 7.02 7.13
C ASN A 195 -10.86 8.10 7.29
N GLY A 196 -9.69 7.71 7.79
CA GLY A 196 -8.49 8.55 7.84
C GLY A 196 -7.77 8.60 6.51
N THR A 197 -6.98 9.66 6.32
CA THR A 197 -6.10 9.80 5.15
C THR A 197 -4.74 10.34 5.58
N ILE A 198 -3.69 9.91 4.89
CA ILE A 198 -2.33 10.44 5.05
C ILE A 198 -1.82 10.89 3.69
N THR A 199 -1.34 12.13 3.61
CA THR A 199 -0.61 12.65 2.45
C THR A 199 0.79 13.02 2.88
N ILE A 200 1.80 12.43 2.26
CA ILE A 200 3.21 12.75 2.52
C ILE A 200 3.93 13.14 1.23
N THR A 201 4.57 14.30 1.25
CA THR A 201 5.37 14.85 0.14
C THR A 201 6.80 15.12 0.60
N GLY A 202 7.80 14.55 -0.06
CA GLY A 202 9.21 14.72 0.29
C GLY A 202 9.97 13.40 0.22
N ASP A 203 11.28 13.46 0.07
CA ASP A 203 12.12 12.29 -0.25
C ASP A 203 12.37 11.40 0.96
N ASN A 204 12.51 10.09 0.74
CA ASN A 204 12.79 9.06 1.74
C ASN A 204 11.79 9.05 2.91
N SER A 205 10.55 9.45 2.62
CA SER A 205 9.47 9.56 3.59
C SER A 205 8.49 8.39 3.48
N VAL A 206 7.81 8.08 4.59
CA VAL A 206 6.88 6.95 4.68
C VAL A 206 5.51 7.36 5.22
N GLY A 207 4.42 7.00 4.55
CA GLY A 207 3.08 7.34 5.06
C GLY A 207 2.78 6.69 6.41
N VAL A 208 2.80 5.36 6.48
CA VAL A 208 2.70 4.58 7.72
C VAL A 208 3.87 3.62 7.79
N GLN A 209 4.60 3.64 8.90
CA GLN A 209 5.66 2.67 9.16
C GLN A 209 5.52 2.00 10.53
N VAL A 210 5.64 0.68 10.54
CA VAL A 210 5.93 -0.12 11.74
C VAL A 210 7.36 -0.59 11.60
N LYS A 211 8.28 -0.04 12.39
CA LYS A 211 9.70 -0.42 12.34
C LYS A 211 9.88 -1.83 12.92
N SER A 212 11.02 -2.44 12.67
CA SER A 212 11.36 -3.79 13.20
C SER A 212 11.45 -3.87 14.73
N THR A 213 11.77 -2.77 15.39
CA THR A 213 11.67 -2.64 16.86
C THR A 213 10.26 -2.33 17.33
N GLY A 214 9.41 -1.89 16.42
CA GLY A 214 7.98 -1.73 16.61
C GLY A 214 7.26 -3.06 16.46
N GLY A 215 5.96 -3.01 16.69
CA GLY A 215 5.06 -4.14 16.55
C GLY A 215 3.66 -3.70 16.92
N VAL A 216 2.67 -4.36 16.33
CA VAL A 216 1.26 -4.09 16.62
C VAL A 216 0.65 -5.37 17.14
N GLY A 217 0.25 -5.38 18.41
CA GLY A 217 -0.36 -6.57 19.03
C GLY A 217 -1.70 -6.94 18.38
N GLY A 218 -2.45 -5.93 17.94
CA GLY A 218 -3.74 -6.06 17.27
C GLY A 218 -3.68 -6.01 15.74
N ASN A 219 -4.77 -5.56 15.14
CA ASN A 219 -4.91 -5.38 13.70
C ASN A 219 -4.31 -4.05 13.23
N VAL A 220 -3.94 -4.02 11.95
CA VAL A 220 -3.60 -2.79 11.23
C VAL A 220 -4.64 -2.58 10.13
N ARG A 221 -5.37 -1.47 10.13
CA ARG A 221 -6.31 -1.11 9.06
C ARG A 221 -5.97 0.23 8.45
N ILE A 222 -5.70 0.24 7.14
CA ILE A 222 -5.29 1.42 6.36
C ILE A 222 -6.39 1.78 5.36
N THR A 223 -6.88 3.02 5.42
CA THR A 223 -8.00 3.50 4.59
C THR A 223 -7.55 4.48 3.51
N GLY A 224 -6.38 5.10 3.62
CA GLY A 224 -5.92 6.06 2.62
C GLY A 224 -4.52 6.60 2.87
N VAL A 225 -3.59 6.37 1.95
CA VAL A 225 -2.23 6.92 2.01
C VAL A 225 -1.77 7.34 0.61
N THR A 226 -1.25 8.55 0.47
CA THR A 226 -0.59 9.03 -0.76
C THR A 226 0.81 9.49 -0.41
N ALA A 227 1.82 8.81 -0.95
CA ALA A 227 3.23 9.14 -0.75
C ALA A 227 3.87 9.60 -2.06
N ARG A 228 4.47 10.79 -2.04
CA ARG A 228 5.13 11.39 -3.21
C ARG A 228 6.53 11.89 -2.88
N GLY A 229 7.54 11.38 -3.58
CA GLY A 229 8.94 11.75 -3.36
C GLY A 229 9.91 10.64 -3.75
N VAL A 230 11.19 10.96 -3.91
CA VAL A 230 12.21 9.95 -4.23
C VAL A 230 12.30 8.93 -3.12
N GLY A 231 12.25 7.64 -3.46
CA GLY A 231 12.36 6.54 -2.50
C GLY A 231 11.23 6.48 -1.47
N THR A 232 10.17 7.27 -1.63
CA THR A 232 9.02 7.25 -0.71
C THR A 232 8.23 5.97 -0.80
N ARG A 233 7.67 5.55 0.32
CA ARG A 233 6.82 4.35 0.45
C ARG A 233 5.53 4.74 1.14
N ALA A 234 4.41 4.14 0.79
CA ALA A 234 3.15 4.51 1.43
C ALA A 234 2.96 3.77 2.76
N VAL A 235 3.09 2.45 2.77
CA VAL A 235 2.96 1.61 3.98
C VAL A 235 4.12 0.63 4.09
N VAL A 236 4.74 0.60 5.27
CA VAL A 236 5.88 -0.25 5.60
C VAL A 236 5.63 -0.97 6.90
N ILE A 237 5.59 -2.30 6.88
CA ILE A 237 5.38 -3.12 8.07
C ILE A 237 6.59 -4.05 8.22
N ASP A 238 7.61 -3.56 8.93
CA ASP A 238 8.84 -4.29 9.23
C ASP A 238 8.85 -4.84 10.67
N GLY A 239 7.86 -4.48 11.50
CA GLY A 239 7.58 -5.07 12.81
C GLY A 239 6.36 -5.98 12.80
N ALA A 240 6.36 -7.00 13.65
CA ALA A 240 5.33 -8.05 13.64
C ALA A 240 3.92 -7.51 13.97
N VAL A 241 2.92 -8.10 13.33
CA VAL A 241 1.48 -7.80 13.55
C VAL A 241 0.79 -9.03 14.10
N GLY A 242 0.26 -8.95 15.32
CA GLY A 242 -0.47 -10.03 15.99
C GLY A 242 -1.89 -10.26 15.47
N GLY A 243 -2.45 -9.27 14.76
CA GLY A 243 -3.72 -9.34 14.03
C GLY A 243 -3.53 -9.54 12.53
N GLY A 244 -4.50 -9.03 11.77
CA GLY A 244 -4.44 -8.94 10.31
C GLY A 244 -4.02 -7.55 9.84
N VAL A 245 -3.56 -7.46 8.60
CA VAL A 245 -3.37 -6.19 7.90
C VAL A 245 -4.47 -6.06 6.85
N ASP A 246 -5.25 -5.00 6.93
CA ASP A 246 -6.36 -4.71 6.02
C ASP A 246 -6.13 -3.37 5.31
N ILE A 247 -6.01 -3.42 3.99
CA ILE A 247 -6.00 -2.25 3.12
C ILE A 247 -7.41 -2.09 2.54
N SER A 248 -8.20 -1.20 3.14
CA SER A 248 -9.62 -0.99 2.81
C SER A 248 -9.88 0.31 2.05
N GLY A 249 -8.83 0.96 1.55
CA GLY A 249 -8.93 2.12 0.66
C GLY A 249 -7.64 2.36 -0.13
N SER A 250 -7.42 3.58 -0.61
CA SER A 250 -6.38 3.87 -1.61
C SER A 250 -5.00 4.14 -0.99
N VAL A 251 -4.03 3.28 -1.30
CA VAL A 251 -2.63 3.39 -0.89
C VAL A 251 -1.74 3.52 -2.12
N THR A 252 -1.10 4.67 -2.29
CA THR A 252 -0.32 5.00 -3.49
C THR A 252 1.07 5.52 -3.18
N ALA A 253 2.07 5.11 -3.97
CA ALA A 253 3.43 5.65 -3.91
C ALA A 253 3.94 6.02 -5.30
N SER A 254 4.65 7.15 -5.39
CA SER A 254 5.26 7.62 -6.63
C SER A 254 6.45 8.54 -6.33
N GLY A 255 7.51 8.41 -7.14
CA GLY A 255 8.56 9.42 -7.20
C GLY A 255 8.31 10.49 -8.28
N TYR A 256 7.24 10.34 -9.07
CA TYR A 256 6.96 11.20 -10.20
C TYR A 256 6.21 12.46 -9.80
N ARG A 257 6.42 13.53 -10.58
CA ARG A 257 5.59 14.76 -10.51
C ARG A 257 4.18 14.54 -11.06
N SER A 258 4.06 13.66 -12.05
CA SER A 258 2.81 13.21 -12.67
C SER A 258 2.79 11.70 -12.77
N THR A 259 1.67 11.09 -12.38
CA THR A 259 1.39 9.66 -12.60
C THR A 259 0.68 9.40 -13.92
N VAL A 260 0.44 10.45 -14.71
CA VAL A 260 -0.20 10.39 -16.01
C VAL A 260 0.84 10.58 -17.10
N ARG A 261 0.91 9.59 -17.99
CA ARG A 261 1.74 9.62 -19.19
C ARG A 261 1.21 10.64 -20.19
N SER A 262 2.05 11.58 -20.63
CA SER A 262 1.68 12.51 -21.70
C SER A 262 1.58 11.79 -23.05
N SER A 263 0.60 12.16 -23.86
CA SER A 263 0.52 11.78 -25.28
C SER A 263 1.09 12.84 -26.22
N ASN A 264 1.53 14.00 -25.68
CA ASN A 264 2.12 15.08 -26.45
C ASN A 264 3.65 14.94 -26.46
N PRO A 265 4.27 14.70 -27.63
CA PRO A 265 5.72 14.54 -27.74
C PRO A 265 6.48 15.78 -27.30
N ALA A 266 5.97 16.99 -27.58
CA ALA A 266 6.63 18.24 -27.22
C ALA A 266 6.79 18.41 -25.71
N VAL A 267 5.79 17.97 -24.92
CA VAL A 267 5.87 17.97 -23.44
C VAL A 267 6.85 16.90 -22.96
N SER A 268 6.79 15.71 -23.55
CA SER A 268 7.66 14.59 -23.14
C SER A 268 9.16 14.88 -23.33
N LEU A 269 9.48 15.84 -24.21
CA LEU A 269 10.85 16.29 -24.45
C LEU A 269 11.32 17.40 -23.52
N LEU A 270 10.45 17.97 -22.72
CA LEU A 270 10.84 18.93 -21.70
C LEU A 270 11.15 18.23 -20.37
N TYR A 271 10.82 16.94 -20.25
CA TYR A 271 10.98 16.22 -19.01
C TYR A 271 12.41 16.26 -18.47
N THR A 272 12.55 16.59 -17.19
CA THR A 272 13.80 16.62 -16.46
C THR A 272 13.97 15.37 -15.58
N ALA A 273 15.20 15.13 -15.11
CA ALA A 273 15.46 14.01 -14.21
C ALA A 273 14.67 14.10 -12.89
N ASP A 274 14.36 15.32 -12.42
CA ASP A 274 13.65 15.57 -11.18
C ASP A 274 12.14 15.29 -11.30
N GLU A 275 11.59 15.32 -12.50
CA GLU A 275 10.18 14.99 -12.76
C GLU A 275 9.92 13.49 -12.83
N LEU A 276 10.97 12.72 -13.08
CA LEU A 276 10.95 11.29 -13.40
C LEU A 276 11.61 10.43 -12.31
N GLN A 277 11.75 10.99 -11.12
CA GLN A 277 12.32 10.30 -9.97
C GLN A 277 11.48 9.08 -9.59
N GLN A 278 12.11 8.09 -8.96
CA GLN A 278 11.48 6.82 -8.62
C GLN A 278 11.04 6.79 -7.16
N GLY A 279 9.82 6.30 -6.94
CA GLY A 279 9.33 5.93 -5.61
C GLY A 279 9.79 4.53 -5.23
N GLY A 280 9.55 4.16 -3.97
CA GLY A 280 9.63 2.78 -3.51
C GLY A 280 8.28 2.06 -3.65
N PRO A 281 8.17 0.83 -3.09
CA PRO A 281 6.91 0.11 -3.08
C PRO A 281 5.79 0.87 -2.38
N ALA A 282 4.55 0.73 -2.88
CA ALA A 282 3.40 1.34 -2.23
C ALA A 282 3.12 0.67 -0.88
N VAL A 283 3.08 -0.67 -0.86
CA VAL A 283 3.01 -1.46 0.37
C VAL A 283 4.17 -2.43 0.41
N SER A 284 4.80 -2.53 1.58
CA SER A 284 5.82 -3.54 1.83
C SER A 284 5.60 -4.20 3.19
N ILE A 285 5.56 -5.52 3.19
CA ILE A 285 5.45 -6.36 4.39
C ILE A 285 6.77 -7.10 4.58
N GLY A 286 7.55 -6.63 5.54
CA GLY A 286 8.84 -7.18 5.92
C GLY A 286 8.80 -8.00 7.21
N ALA A 287 7.64 -8.25 7.83
CA ALA A 287 7.54 -9.00 9.08
C ALA A 287 6.31 -9.92 9.10
N ASP A 288 6.26 -10.78 10.13
CA ASP A 288 5.16 -11.71 10.33
C ASP A 288 3.82 -10.97 10.55
N VAL A 289 2.77 -11.47 9.88
CA VAL A 289 1.40 -11.03 10.06
C VAL A 289 0.53 -12.23 10.41
N ALA A 290 0.12 -12.32 11.67
CA ALA A 290 -0.47 -13.54 12.22
C ALA A 290 -1.80 -13.94 11.54
N LYS A 291 -2.58 -12.97 11.05
CA LYS A 291 -3.86 -13.22 10.35
C LYS A 291 -3.86 -12.78 8.88
N GLY A 292 -2.67 -12.68 8.29
CA GLY A 292 -2.50 -12.40 6.87
C GLY A 292 -2.81 -10.98 6.44
N LEU A 293 -2.69 -10.77 5.13
CA LEU A 293 -2.92 -9.50 4.46
C LEU A 293 -4.16 -9.59 3.57
N ILE A 294 -5.06 -8.63 3.70
CA ILE A 294 -6.22 -8.46 2.83
C ILE A 294 -6.23 -7.07 2.18
N VAL A 295 -6.50 -7.02 0.88
CA VAL A 295 -6.93 -5.81 0.17
C VAL A 295 -8.43 -5.94 -0.01
N SER A 296 -9.20 -5.38 0.92
CA SER A 296 -10.62 -5.68 1.10
C SER A 296 -11.50 -4.94 0.10
N ALA A 297 -12.67 -5.48 -0.19
CA ALA A 297 -13.70 -4.83 -0.99
C ALA A 297 -15.07 -5.31 -0.52
N ALA A 298 -16.09 -4.45 -0.68
CA ALA A 298 -17.45 -4.82 -0.36
C ALA A 298 -17.91 -6.08 -1.13
N PRO A 299 -18.51 -7.08 -0.44
CA PRO A 299 -19.12 -8.21 -1.11
C PRO A 299 -20.18 -7.77 -2.13
N PHE A 300 -20.18 -8.36 -3.33
CA PHE A 300 -21.17 -8.07 -4.37
C PHE A 300 -21.88 -9.35 -4.87
N PRO A 301 -23.20 -9.32 -5.13
CA PRO A 301 -24.12 -8.20 -4.94
C PRO A 301 -24.41 -7.91 -3.46
N LEU A 302 -24.69 -6.64 -3.14
CA LEU A 302 -25.11 -6.21 -1.81
C LEU A 302 -26.39 -6.91 -1.40
N SER A 303 -26.42 -7.41 -0.17
CA SER A 303 -27.59 -8.07 0.41
C SER A 303 -28.46 -7.07 1.16
N THR A 304 -29.78 -7.28 1.11
CA THR A 304 -30.76 -6.44 1.82
C THR A 304 -31.12 -6.98 3.21
N THR A 305 -30.67 -8.19 3.55
CA THR A 305 -31.01 -8.88 4.82
C THR A 305 -29.81 -9.14 5.72
N ASN A 306 -28.63 -9.20 5.13
CA ASN A 306 -27.35 -9.13 5.80
C ASN A 306 -26.60 -7.93 5.20
N LEU A 307 -26.41 -6.87 5.98
CA LEU A 307 -25.83 -5.59 5.52
C LEU A 307 -24.31 -5.54 5.72
N ASP A 308 -23.73 -6.59 6.31
CA ASP A 308 -22.31 -6.82 6.53
C ASP A 308 -22.07 -8.30 6.20
N GLN A 309 -21.87 -8.58 4.91
CA GLN A 309 -21.87 -9.93 4.37
C GLN A 309 -20.63 -10.73 4.73
N ASP A 310 -19.49 -10.06 4.84
CA ASP A 310 -18.21 -10.65 5.19
C ASP A 310 -17.94 -10.61 6.70
N GLY A 311 -18.71 -9.85 7.47
CA GLY A 311 -18.60 -9.76 8.91
C GLY A 311 -17.37 -8.98 9.36
N ASP A 312 -16.86 -8.07 8.51
CA ASP A 312 -15.67 -7.26 8.81
C ASP A 312 -15.98 -6.09 9.77
N GLY A 313 -17.25 -5.89 10.12
CA GLY A 313 -17.72 -4.85 11.03
C GLY A 313 -18.02 -3.52 10.34
N VAL A 314 -17.87 -3.43 9.03
CA VAL A 314 -18.23 -2.30 8.17
C VAL A 314 -19.43 -2.69 7.32
N PRO A 315 -20.52 -1.91 7.30
CA PRO A 315 -21.63 -2.20 6.41
C PRO A 315 -21.18 -2.19 4.94
N ASP A 316 -21.55 -3.22 4.17
CA ASP A 316 -21.12 -3.43 2.78
C ASP A 316 -21.42 -2.19 1.91
N ALA A 317 -22.52 -1.48 2.18
CA ALA A 317 -22.93 -0.27 1.45
C ALA A 317 -22.04 0.96 1.71
N SER A 318 -21.21 0.92 2.76
CA SER A 318 -20.27 1.99 3.17
C SER A 318 -18.82 1.51 3.25
N GLN A 319 -18.57 0.24 2.92
CA GLN A 319 -17.23 -0.35 2.89
C GLN A 319 -16.46 0.15 1.66
N GLY A 320 -15.22 0.57 1.90
CA GLY A 320 -14.31 0.97 0.83
C GLY A 320 -13.86 -0.21 -0.02
N THR A 321 -13.19 0.09 -1.13
CA THR A 321 -12.45 -0.91 -1.92
C THR A 321 -10.96 -0.55 -1.85
N GLY A 322 -10.17 -1.49 -1.37
CA GLY A 322 -8.72 -1.39 -1.29
C GLY A 322 -8.08 -1.21 -2.66
N LEU A 323 -7.12 -0.30 -2.73
CA LEU A 323 -6.24 -0.11 -3.88
C LEU A 323 -4.82 0.02 -3.38
N ILE A 324 -3.90 -0.78 -3.90
CA ILE A 324 -2.46 -0.58 -3.76
C ILE A 324 -1.93 -0.21 -5.14
N ALA A 325 -1.36 0.99 -5.29
CA ALA A 325 -0.81 1.44 -6.57
C ALA A 325 0.62 1.99 -6.46
N SER A 326 1.55 1.44 -7.24
CA SER A 326 2.88 2.01 -7.44
C SER A 326 2.99 2.61 -8.85
N PHE A 327 3.49 3.84 -8.91
CA PHE A 327 3.83 4.51 -10.17
C PHE A 327 5.36 4.64 -10.25
N GLY A 328 5.98 3.75 -11.01
CA GLY A 328 7.44 3.63 -11.10
C GLY A 328 7.91 2.19 -11.22
N ALA A 329 9.22 1.99 -11.09
CA ALA A 329 9.85 0.68 -11.25
C ALA A 329 9.67 -0.26 -10.04
N ALA A 330 9.31 0.29 -8.88
CA ALA A 330 9.14 -0.50 -7.66
C ALA A 330 7.81 -1.29 -7.67
N PRO A 331 7.77 -2.48 -7.04
CA PRO A 331 6.54 -3.25 -6.92
C PRO A 331 5.41 -2.48 -6.23
N ALA A 332 4.15 -2.74 -6.57
CA ALA A 332 3.04 -2.15 -5.82
C ALA A 332 2.91 -2.74 -4.41
N LEU A 333 2.92 -4.07 -4.33
CA LEU A 333 2.97 -4.83 -3.08
C LEU A 333 4.23 -5.70 -3.07
N GLN A 334 5.09 -5.49 -2.08
CA GLN A 334 6.28 -6.31 -1.84
C GLN A 334 6.12 -7.07 -0.51
N ILE A 335 6.37 -8.38 -0.51
CA ILE A 335 6.36 -9.21 0.69
C ILE A 335 7.71 -9.91 0.80
N GLY A 336 8.39 -9.75 1.93
CA GLY A 336 9.71 -10.30 2.20
C GLY A 336 10.71 -9.23 2.62
N ALA A 337 11.74 -9.67 3.36
CA ALA A 337 12.78 -8.81 3.90
C ALA A 337 14.16 -9.47 3.79
N VAL A 338 15.21 -8.63 3.81
CA VAL A 338 16.60 -9.08 3.82
C VAL A 338 17.00 -9.47 5.25
N GLY A 339 17.52 -10.69 5.41
CA GLY A 339 18.13 -11.15 6.65
C GLY A 339 17.19 -11.83 7.65
N HIS A 340 15.89 -11.92 7.39
CA HIS A 340 14.93 -12.67 8.20
C HIS A 340 13.74 -13.18 7.40
N ASP A 341 13.08 -14.19 7.95
CA ASP A 341 11.92 -14.83 7.33
C ASP A 341 10.64 -14.02 7.58
N VAL A 342 9.66 -14.20 6.70
CA VAL A 342 8.34 -13.55 6.78
C VAL A 342 7.24 -14.60 6.63
N THR A 343 6.31 -14.63 7.56
CA THR A 343 5.12 -15.49 7.53
C THR A 343 3.85 -14.67 7.47
N LEU A 344 3.05 -14.87 6.43
CA LEU A 344 1.65 -14.44 6.40
C LEU A 344 0.78 -15.60 6.85
N GLY A 345 0.23 -15.50 8.07
CA GLY A 345 -0.84 -16.37 8.54
C GLY A 345 -2.13 -16.11 7.77
N LYS A 346 -3.22 -16.82 8.08
CA LYS A 346 -4.41 -16.83 7.22
C LYS A 346 -5.42 -15.73 7.54
N VAL A 347 -5.90 -15.06 6.51
CA VAL A 347 -7.17 -14.31 6.51
C VAL A 347 -8.30 -15.34 6.42
N GLY A 348 -9.26 -15.30 7.36
CA GLY A 348 -10.35 -16.28 7.45
C GLY A 348 -9.96 -17.59 8.16
N VAL A 349 -10.82 -18.61 8.09
CA VAL A 349 -10.65 -19.90 8.79
C VAL A 349 -10.76 -21.09 7.82
N ASP A 350 -10.24 -22.24 8.27
CA ASP A 350 -10.35 -23.54 7.60
C ASP A 350 -9.75 -23.59 6.17
N ALA A 351 -10.39 -24.33 5.26
CA ALA A 351 -9.94 -24.59 3.90
C ALA A 351 -10.01 -23.36 2.98
N ASN A 352 -10.69 -22.29 3.40
CA ASN A 352 -10.81 -21.03 2.66
C ASN A 352 -9.93 -19.92 3.23
N GLY A 353 -9.00 -20.25 4.14
CA GLY A 353 -8.06 -19.31 4.71
C GLY A 353 -6.79 -19.19 3.86
N TYR A 354 -6.45 -17.96 3.46
CA TYR A 354 -5.30 -17.63 2.62
C TYR A 354 -4.47 -16.52 3.26
N GLY A 355 -3.16 -16.58 3.11
CA GLY A 355 -2.24 -15.61 3.73
C GLY A 355 -2.23 -14.26 3.02
N LEU A 356 -2.54 -14.27 1.72
CA LEU A 356 -2.77 -13.06 0.94
C LEU A 356 -4.12 -13.14 0.23
N VAL A 357 -5.00 -12.17 0.50
CA VAL A 357 -6.32 -12.05 -0.12
C VAL A 357 -6.44 -10.72 -0.86
N ILE A 358 -6.73 -10.77 -2.16
CA ILE A 358 -6.93 -9.59 -3.01
C ILE A 358 -8.39 -9.56 -3.46
N GLN A 359 -9.22 -8.74 -2.81
CA GLN A 359 -10.59 -8.46 -3.23
C GLN A 359 -10.70 -7.14 -3.99
N GLY A 360 -9.90 -6.15 -3.59
CA GLY A 360 -9.75 -4.87 -4.27
C GLY A 360 -8.77 -4.92 -5.45
N THR A 361 -7.89 -3.94 -5.55
CA THR A 361 -6.93 -3.82 -6.66
C THR A 361 -5.48 -3.71 -6.18
N VAL A 362 -4.57 -4.41 -6.86
CA VAL A 362 -3.13 -4.16 -6.78
C VAL A 362 -2.62 -3.83 -8.19
N ALA A 363 -2.09 -2.61 -8.37
CA ALA A 363 -1.70 -2.08 -9.67
C ALA A 363 -0.26 -1.52 -9.64
N ALA A 364 0.55 -1.89 -10.62
CA ALA A 364 1.83 -1.25 -10.87
C ALA A 364 1.86 -0.65 -12.27
N ASP A 365 2.23 0.61 -12.37
CA ASP A 365 2.28 1.35 -13.63
C ASP A 365 3.68 1.93 -13.84
N GLY A 366 4.42 1.35 -14.80
CA GLY A 366 5.62 1.94 -15.36
C GLY A 366 5.21 3.05 -16.33
N VAL A 367 5.04 4.28 -15.82
CA VAL A 367 4.30 5.36 -16.49
C VAL A 367 4.98 5.90 -17.74
N PHE A 368 6.29 6.10 -17.72
CA PHE A 368 6.97 6.88 -18.74
C PHE A 368 7.67 6.02 -19.79
N ASP A 369 7.71 6.53 -21.02
CA ASP A 369 8.46 5.90 -22.11
C ASP A 369 9.97 5.99 -21.87
N PRO A 370 10.76 5.01 -22.29
CA PRO A 370 12.21 5.15 -22.35
C PRO A 370 12.61 6.23 -23.36
N LEU A 371 13.52 7.11 -22.94
CA LEU A 371 14.08 8.20 -23.73
C LEU A 371 15.62 8.24 -23.57
N THR A 372 16.34 9.02 -24.39
CA THR A 372 17.80 9.20 -24.21
C THR A 372 18.16 10.59 -23.67
N SER A 373 19.31 10.65 -23.02
CA SER A 373 19.88 11.88 -22.46
C SER A 373 19.86 13.04 -23.47
N PRO A 374 19.44 14.26 -23.08
CA PRO A 374 19.29 14.68 -21.67
C PRO A 374 18.06 14.16 -20.93
N ASN A 375 17.03 13.64 -21.61
CA ASN A 375 15.71 13.50 -21.00
C ASN A 375 15.33 12.03 -20.89
N LEU A 376 15.82 11.38 -19.83
CA LEU A 376 15.50 10.02 -19.34
C LEU A 376 13.98 9.93 -19.01
N PRO A 377 13.36 8.80 -18.63
CA PRO A 377 13.87 7.66 -17.88
C PRO A 377 14.44 6.55 -18.79
N GLY A 378 15.22 5.66 -18.19
CA GLY A 378 15.44 4.34 -18.77
C GLY A 378 14.13 3.54 -18.84
N VAL A 379 14.24 2.25 -19.20
CA VAL A 379 13.10 1.34 -19.19
C VAL A 379 12.52 1.24 -17.76
N VAL A 380 11.22 1.48 -17.60
CA VAL A 380 10.52 1.39 -16.32
C VAL A 380 9.63 0.15 -16.32
N SER A 381 10.16 -0.97 -15.83
CA SER A 381 9.39 -2.20 -15.68
C SER A 381 8.36 -2.08 -14.55
N ALA A 382 7.27 -2.83 -14.62
CA ALA A 382 6.23 -2.82 -13.60
C ALA A 382 6.03 -4.21 -12.98
N THR A 383 5.92 -4.27 -11.65
CA THR A 383 5.56 -5.50 -10.92
C THR A 383 4.41 -5.21 -9.94
N ALA A 384 3.26 -5.86 -10.08
CA ALA A 384 2.14 -5.56 -9.17
C ALA A 384 2.36 -6.19 -7.79
N ILE A 385 2.56 -7.51 -7.73
CA ILE A 385 2.84 -8.23 -6.50
C ILE A 385 4.21 -8.92 -6.62
N GLN A 386 5.09 -8.70 -5.65
CA GLN A 386 6.34 -9.44 -5.46
C GLN A 386 6.32 -10.16 -4.11
N ILE A 387 6.53 -11.47 -4.11
CA ILE A 387 6.65 -12.30 -2.90
C ILE A 387 8.01 -12.96 -2.89
N GLY A 388 8.83 -12.65 -1.90
CA GLY A 388 10.25 -12.96 -1.89
C GLY A 388 11.06 -11.85 -2.55
N VAL A 389 12.12 -11.42 -1.86
CA VAL A 389 13.04 -10.37 -2.32
C VAL A 389 14.43 -10.95 -2.55
N ALA A 390 15.19 -10.37 -3.47
CA ALA A 390 16.55 -10.83 -3.75
C ALA A 390 17.43 -10.70 -2.48
N GLY A 391 18.12 -11.79 -2.12
CA GLY A 391 18.90 -11.85 -0.87
C GLY A 391 18.04 -11.87 0.40
N GLY A 392 16.72 -12.06 0.26
CA GLY A 392 15.75 -12.16 1.35
C GLY A 392 15.81 -13.49 2.11
N GLY A 393 15.19 -13.50 3.30
CA GLY A 393 14.83 -14.73 3.99
C GLY A 393 13.67 -15.47 3.31
N ALA A 394 13.26 -16.59 3.90
CA ALA A 394 12.12 -17.36 3.41
C ALA A 394 10.82 -16.57 3.59
N VAL A 395 9.90 -16.72 2.63
CA VAL A 395 8.55 -16.15 2.74
C VAL A 395 7.53 -17.28 2.72
N SER A 396 6.75 -17.45 3.79
CA SER A 396 5.63 -18.40 3.84
C SER A 396 4.30 -17.65 3.72
N VAL A 397 3.50 -18.00 2.72
CA VAL A 397 2.12 -17.50 2.59
C VAL A 397 1.17 -18.65 2.86
N ASP A 398 0.69 -18.74 4.09
CA ASP A 398 -0.08 -19.89 4.58
C ASP A 398 -1.39 -20.02 3.81
N GLY A 399 -1.70 -21.21 3.29
CA GLY A 399 -2.87 -21.42 2.43
C GLY A 399 -2.74 -20.84 1.02
N GLY A 400 -1.82 -19.91 0.79
CA GLY A 400 -1.52 -19.33 -0.52
C GLY A 400 -2.14 -17.95 -0.76
N LEU A 401 -2.30 -17.60 -2.03
CA LEU A 401 -2.84 -16.33 -2.51
C LEU A 401 -4.24 -16.57 -3.11
N HIS A 402 -5.23 -15.78 -2.69
CA HIS A 402 -6.56 -15.76 -3.29
C HIS A 402 -6.90 -14.38 -3.87
N ASN A 403 -7.15 -14.32 -5.17
CA ASN A 403 -7.55 -13.10 -5.87
C ASN A 403 -8.99 -13.22 -6.36
N THR A 404 -9.90 -12.39 -5.83
CA THR A 404 -11.24 -12.14 -6.39
C THR A 404 -11.34 -10.78 -7.07
N GLY A 405 -10.32 -9.92 -6.87
CA GLY A 405 -10.23 -8.57 -7.40
C GLY A 405 -9.40 -8.46 -8.68
N ASN A 406 -8.57 -7.42 -8.75
CA ASN A 406 -7.73 -7.14 -9.92
C ASN A 406 -6.25 -6.98 -9.54
N VAL A 407 -5.38 -7.75 -10.18
CA VAL A 407 -3.92 -7.61 -10.10
C VAL A 407 -3.40 -7.24 -11.49
N ALA A 408 -2.84 -6.04 -11.63
CA ALA A 408 -2.43 -5.52 -12.94
C ALA A 408 -1.04 -4.89 -12.91
N ALA A 409 -0.20 -5.27 -13.87
CA ALA A 409 1.06 -4.58 -14.15
C ALA A 409 1.01 -4.01 -15.57
N ASN A 410 1.16 -2.70 -15.72
CA ASN A 410 1.24 -2.02 -17.01
C ASN A 410 2.60 -1.34 -17.17
N ALA A 411 3.21 -1.47 -18.34
CA ALA A 411 4.41 -0.74 -18.67
C ALA A 411 4.43 -0.31 -20.14
N TYR A 412 5.27 0.68 -20.46
CA TYR A 412 5.47 1.15 -21.83
C TYR A 412 6.88 0.82 -22.29
N GLN A 413 7.00 0.00 -23.34
CA GLN A 413 8.27 -0.50 -23.88
C GLN A 413 9.19 -1.14 -22.82
N ALA A 414 8.58 -1.76 -21.81
CA ALA A 414 9.26 -2.36 -20.68
C ALA A 414 8.58 -3.66 -20.27
N ASP A 415 9.22 -4.39 -19.38
CA ASP A 415 8.69 -5.63 -18.82
C ASP A 415 7.52 -5.35 -17.86
N ALA A 416 6.56 -6.25 -17.81
CA ALA A 416 5.41 -6.15 -16.92
C ALA A 416 5.07 -7.52 -16.33
N THR A 417 5.10 -7.63 -15.00
CA THR A 417 4.80 -8.88 -14.28
C THR A 417 3.69 -8.63 -13.27
N ALA A 418 2.53 -9.28 -13.41
CA ALA A 418 1.44 -9.08 -12.45
C ALA A 418 1.76 -9.72 -11.08
N ILE A 419 2.17 -10.99 -11.06
CA ILE A 419 2.58 -11.68 -9.83
C ILE A 419 3.97 -12.29 -10.05
N HIS A 420 4.91 -11.94 -9.18
CA HIS A 420 6.26 -12.49 -9.12
C HIS A 420 6.48 -13.22 -7.80
N ILE A 421 6.64 -14.54 -7.87
CA ILE A 421 7.03 -15.39 -6.75
C ILE A 421 8.54 -15.64 -6.87
N GLY A 422 9.31 -14.92 -6.06
CA GLY A 422 10.76 -14.96 -6.02
C GLY A 422 11.31 -16.16 -5.24
N SER A 423 12.60 -16.42 -5.43
CA SER A 423 13.32 -17.49 -4.72
C SER A 423 13.15 -17.39 -3.20
N GLY A 424 12.97 -18.53 -2.53
CA GLY A 424 12.73 -18.61 -1.09
C GLY A 424 11.27 -18.39 -0.67
N ALA A 425 10.37 -18.01 -1.59
CA ALA A 425 8.94 -17.91 -1.30
C ALA A 425 8.22 -19.25 -1.47
N THR A 426 7.35 -19.57 -0.51
CA THR A 426 6.43 -20.71 -0.52
C THR A 426 4.99 -20.19 -0.50
N VAL A 427 4.28 -20.38 -1.60
CA VAL A 427 2.87 -19.99 -1.76
C VAL A 427 2.11 -21.24 -2.20
N ALA A 428 1.48 -21.94 -1.24
CA ALA A 428 0.95 -23.29 -1.46
C ALA A 428 0.00 -23.40 -2.67
N ALA A 429 -0.86 -22.40 -2.84
CA ALA A 429 -1.80 -22.30 -3.94
C ALA A 429 -1.93 -20.85 -4.44
N ILE A 430 -2.20 -20.69 -5.73
CA ILE A 430 -2.72 -19.44 -6.29
C ILE A 430 -4.15 -19.72 -6.77
N VAL A 431 -5.13 -19.08 -6.14
CA VAL A 431 -6.54 -19.17 -6.52
C VAL A 431 -6.95 -17.84 -7.13
N ASN A 432 -7.36 -17.87 -8.40
CA ASN A 432 -7.79 -16.69 -9.14
C ASN A 432 -9.26 -16.81 -9.56
N ASP A 433 -10.10 -16.06 -8.84
CA ASP A 433 -11.50 -15.80 -9.15
C ASP A 433 -11.73 -14.35 -9.62
N GLY A 434 -10.65 -13.64 -9.94
CA GLY A 434 -10.64 -12.27 -10.45
C GLY A 434 -9.76 -12.13 -11.70
N SER A 435 -9.10 -10.98 -11.85
CA SER A 435 -8.21 -10.71 -12.98
C SER A 435 -6.76 -10.64 -12.53
N ILE A 436 -5.87 -11.33 -13.25
CA ILE A 436 -4.41 -11.18 -13.17
C ILE A 436 -3.91 -10.83 -14.58
N SER A 437 -3.29 -9.66 -14.76
CA SER A 437 -2.88 -9.18 -16.09
C SER A 437 -1.53 -8.46 -16.09
N GLY A 438 -0.57 -9.01 -16.83
CA GLY A 438 0.62 -8.28 -17.27
C GLY A 438 0.39 -7.65 -18.64
N ARG A 439 0.74 -6.37 -18.82
CA ARG A 439 0.60 -5.66 -20.09
C ARG A 439 1.78 -4.76 -20.40
N SER A 440 2.33 -4.90 -21.61
CA SER A 440 3.30 -3.95 -22.15
C SER A 440 2.78 -3.32 -23.44
N THR A 441 2.90 -2.01 -23.54
CA THR A 441 2.56 -1.25 -24.76
C THR A 441 3.86 -0.82 -25.44
N GLN A 442 4.15 -1.39 -26.61
CA GLN A 442 5.27 -1.04 -27.46
C GLN A 442 4.91 0.08 -28.44
N VAL A 443 4.55 1.23 -27.87
CA VAL A 443 4.42 2.49 -28.60
C VAL A 443 5.08 3.56 -27.74
N ASN A 444 6.08 4.26 -28.29
CA ASN A 444 6.68 5.42 -27.65
C ASN A 444 5.92 6.67 -28.04
N SER A 445 5.34 7.40 -27.08
CA SER A 445 4.61 8.63 -27.38
C SER A 445 5.54 9.70 -27.92
N ALA A 446 6.82 9.75 -27.55
CA ALA A 446 7.76 10.72 -28.12
C ALA A 446 8.02 10.53 -29.62
N THR A 447 7.62 9.39 -30.22
CA THR A 447 7.80 9.10 -31.66
C THR A 447 6.57 9.36 -32.53
N THR A 448 5.43 9.72 -31.94
CA THR A 448 4.16 9.80 -32.69
C THR A 448 3.95 11.13 -33.44
N ASP A 449 4.88 12.09 -33.34
CA ASP A 449 4.82 13.37 -34.07
C ASP A 449 6.15 13.65 -34.80
N THR A 450 6.08 13.79 -36.12
CA THR A 450 7.23 14.06 -37.00
C THR A 450 7.64 15.53 -37.04
N THR A 451 6.93 16.43 -36.34
CA THR A 451 7.15 17.88 -36.39
C THR A 451 8.09 18.40 -35.30
N VAL A 452 8.35 17.61 -34.26
CA VAL A 452 9.30 17.96 -33.20
C VAL A 452 10.69 17.46 -33.61
N GLY A 453 11.70 18.34 -33.56
CA GLY A 453 13.06 18.07 -34.04
C GLY A 453 13.69 16.79 -33.47
N THR A 454 14.81 16.32 -34.06
CA THR A 454 15.46 15.02 -33.79
C THR A 454 15.51 14.63 -32.30
N VAL A 455 14.49 13.90 -31.86
CA VAL A 455 14.48 13.19 -30.58
C VAL A 455 15.28 11.92 -30.78
N VAL A 456 16.32 11.73 -29.96
CA VAL A 456 16.99 10.45 -29.91
C VAL A 456 16.18 9.53 -29.00
N VAL A 457 15.43 8.62 -29.60
CA VAL A 457 14.69 7.59 -28.88
C VAL A 457 15.54 6.31 -28.84
N PRO A 458 15.65 5.64 -27.68
CA PRO A 458 16.32 4.33 -27.63
C PRO A 458 15.66 3.38 -28.63
N ALA A 459 16.46 2.55 -29.28
CA ALA A 459 15.89 1.47 -30.07
C ALA A 459 15.00 0.60 -29.15
N PRO A 460 13.75 0.29 -29.54
CA PRO A 460 12.90 -0.56 -28.73
C PRO A 460 13.58 -1.91 -28.51
N LEU A 461 13.45 -2.47 -27.30
CA LEU A 461 13.98 -3.78 -26.94
C LEU A 461 12.83 -4.80 -26.88
N PRO A 462 13.12 -6.10 -27.07
CA PRO A 462 12.12 -7.12 -26.78
C PRO A 462 11.69 -7.04 -25.31
N VAL A 463 10.39 -7.13 -25.05
CA VAL A 463 9.83 -7.10 -23.69
C VAL A 463 9.44 -8.50 -23.22
N SER A 464 9.48 -8.71 -21.91
CA SER A 464 8.95 -9.89 -21.23
C SER A 464 7.72 -9.50 -20.42
N VAL A 465 6.56 -10.02 -20.80
CA VAL A 465 5.28 -9.78 -20.11
C VAL A 465 4.79 -11.07 -19.49
N THR A 466 4.57 -11.07 -18.19
CA THR A 466 4.14 -12.26 -17.45
C THR A 466 2.91 -12.00 -16.60
N GLY A 467 1.94 -12.93 -16.63
CA GLY A 467 0.85 -12.94 -15.66
C GLY A 467 1.35 -13.40 -14.30
N ILE A 468 1.77 -14.66 -14.20
CA ILE A 468 2.37 -15.26 -13.02
C ILE A 468 3.78 -15.77 -13.36
N LEU A 469 4.80 -15.23 -12.70
CA LEU A 469 6.19 -15.68 -12.76
C LEU A 469 6.55 -16.38 -11.45
N ILE A 470 7.02 -17.62 -11.53
CA ILE A 470 7.54 -18.38 -10.40
C ILE A 470 9.01 -18.68 -10.66
N ASP A 471 9.90 -18.08 -9.86
CA ASP A 471 11.34 -18.23 -10.04
C ASP A 471 11.88 -19.55 -9.50
N GLN A 472 13.07 -19.93 -9.96
CA GLN A 472 13.81 -21.04 -9.38
C GLN A 472 14.02 -20.82 -7.87
N GLY A 473 13.78 -21.86 -7.07
CA GLY A 473 13.88 -21.79 -5.60
C GLY A 473 12.62 -21.28 -4.90
N ALA A 474 11.60 -20.86 -5.66
CA ALA A 474 10.25 -20.67 -5.14
C ALA A 474 9.45 -21.98 -5.14
N SER A 475 8.32 -22.02 -4.44
CA SER A 475 7.37 -23.13 -4.48
C SER A 475 5.92 -22.66 -4.61
N VAL A 476 5.25 -23.11 -5.66
CA VAL A 476 3.80 -23.03 -5.86
C VAL A 476 3.29 -24.38 -6.30
N THR A 477 2.46 -25.04 -5.50
CA THR A 477 2.04 -26.42 -5.80
C THR A 477 0.88 -26.46 -6.79
N SER A 478 -0.08 -25.53 -6.65
CA SER A 478 -1.32 -25.54 -7.43
C SER A 478 -1.75 -24.14 -7.87
N ILE A 479 -2.35 -24.07 -9.07
CA ILE A 479 -2.97 -22.85 -9.59
C ILE A 479 -4.42 -23.19 -9.99
N SER A 480 -5.39 -22.47 -9.46
CA SER A 480 -6.80 -22.57 -9.85
C SER A 480 -7.23 -21.24 -10.47
N ASN A 481 -7.80 -21.28 -11.67
CA ASN A 481 -8.29 -20.10 -12.37
C ASN A 481 -9.74 -20.29 -12.79
N SER A 482 -10.65 -19.47 -12.26
CA SER A 482 -12.05 -19.43 -12.67
C SER A 482 -12.40 -18.21 -13.52
N LYS A 483 -11.48 -17.23 -13.61
CA LYS A 483 -11.63 -15.99 -14.38
C LYS A 483 -10.45 -15.79 -15.32
N SER A 484 -9.62 -14.75 -15.19
CA SER A 484 -8.61 -14.44 -16.21
C SER A 484 -7.19 -14.33 -15.66
N ILE A 485 -6.26 -15.06 -16.29
CA ILE A 485 -4.82 -14.85 -16.18
C ILE A 485 -4.29 -14.52 -17.57
N THR A 486 -3.78 -13.30 -17.77
CA THR A 486 -3.38 -12.84 -19.09
C THR A 486 -2.01 -12.17 -19.12
N ALA A 487 -1.32 -12.34 -20.24
CA ALA A 487 -0.16 -11.54 -20.63
C ALA A 487 -0.42 -10.93 -22.01
N ASN A 488 -0.26 -9.61 -22.14
CA ASN A 488 -0.51 -8.90 -23.39
C ASN A 488 0.64 -7.99 -23.78
N ILE A 489 1.11 -8.14 -25.02
CA ILE A 489 1.93 -7.13 -25.69
C ILE A 489 1.04 -6.43 -26.71
N SER A 490 1.02 -5.10 -26.71
CA SER A 490 0.30 -4.31 -27.70
C SER A 490 1.21 -3.31 -28.40
N GLY A 491 0.90 -2.91 -29.64
CA GLY A 491 1.60 -1.80 -30.29
C GLY A 491 1.26 -1.58 -31.77
N ALA A 492 2.00 -0.66 -32.42
CA ALA A 492 1.85 -0.34 -33.85
C ALA A 492 2.86 -1.08 -34.76
N GLY A 493 3.61 -2.01 -34.17
CA GLY A 493 4.78 -2.73 -34.70
C GLY A 493 6.05 -2.36 -33.93
N GLY A 494 7.16 -3.08 -34.18
CA GLY A 494 8.36 -2.96 -33.35
C GLY A 494 9.05 -4.30 -33.11
N VAL A 495 9.82 -4.39 -32.02
CA VAL A 495 10.69 -5.54 -31.72
C VAL A 495 9.96 -6.69 -31.04
N GLY A 496 8.79 -6.44 -30.43
CA GLY A 496 7.96 -7.50 -29.88
C GLY A 496 8.55 -8.11 -28.62
N GLY A 497 8.45 -9.43 -28.44
CA GLY A 497 8.96 -10.04 -27.21
C GLY A 497 8.27 -11.35 -26.83
N ALA A 498 8.30 -11.65 -25.53
CA ALA A 498 7.68 -12.84 -24.97
C ALA A 498 6.50 -12.43 -24.07
N ALA A 499 5.32 -13.01 -24.32
CA ALA A 499 4.19 -12.93 -23.41
C ALA A 499 3.90 -14.33 -22.86
N THR A 500 3.91 -14.46 -21.53
CA THR A 500 3.64 -15.74 -20.87
C THR A 500 2.59 -15.59 -19.77
N ALA A 501 1.44 -16.25 -19.85
CA ALA A 501 0.42 -16.06 -18.81
C ALA A 501 0.81 -16.74 -17.49
N ILE A 502 1.35 -17.96 -17.54
CA ILE A 502 1.95 -18.67 -16.39
C ILE A 502 3.33 -19.19 -16.78
N LEU A 503 4.37 -18.75 -16.07
CA LEU A 503 5.76 -19.17 -16.25
C LEU A 503 6.30 -19.79 -14.97
N ASP A 504 6.44 -21.11 -14.93
CA ASP A 504 7.05 -21.83 -13.81
C ASP A 504 8.50 -22.22 -14.12
N LYS A 505 9.45 -21.48 -13.54
CA LYS A 505 10.89 -21.82 -13.57
C LYS A 505 11.31 -22.67 -12.36
N SER A 506 10.46 -22.81 -11.36
CA SER A 506 10.74 -23.61 -10.16
C SER A 506 10.59 -25.11 -10.42
N GLY A 507 9.70 -25.48 -11.34
CA GLY A 507 9.30 -26.87 -11.58
C GLY A 507 8.43 -27.46 -10.47
N SER A 508 7.86 -26.61 -9.61
CA SER A 508 7.08 -27.01 -8.43
C SER A 508 5.57 -27.10 -8.70
N VAL A 509 5.06 -26.51 -9.78
CA VAL A 509 3.64 -26.57 -10.11
C VAL A 509 3.28 -27.98 -10.57
N THR A 510 2.37 -28.63 -9.85
CA THR A 510 1.90 -30.01 -10.14
C THR A 510 0.48 -30.05 -10.68
N SER A 511 -0.35 -29.04 -10.40
CA SER A 511 -1.73 -28.98 -10.88
C SER A 511 -2.15 -27.58 -11.29
N ILE A 512 -2.72 -27.46 -12.50
CA ILE A 512 -3.46 -26.28 -12.94
C ILE A 512 -4.91 -26.71 -13.21
N ALA A 513 -5.87 -26.05 -12.55
CA ALA A 513 -7.29 -26.18 -12.85
C ALA A 513 -7.77 -24.87 -13.47
N ASN A 514 -8.36 -24.93 -14.66
CA ASN A 514 -8.85 -23.75 -15.36
C ASN A 514 -10.28 -23.95 -15.84
N THR A 515 -11.20 -23.10 -15.36
CA THR A 515 -12.56 -22.93 -15.90
C THR A 515 -12.76 -21.55 -16.52
N GLY A 516 -11.70 -20.75 -16.59
CA GLY A 516 -11.68 -19.41 -17.16
C GLY A 516 -10.70 -19.30 -18.34
N THR A 517 -10.08 -18.13 -18.48
CA THR A 517 -9.13 -17.82 -19.55
C THR A 517 -7.70 -17.76 -19.02
N ILE A 518 -6.79 -18.54 -19.62
CA ILE A 518 -5.35 -18.36 -19.49
C ILE A 518 -4.81 -18.04 -20.89
N ALA A 519 -4.33 -16.81 -21.11
CA ALA A 519 -3.99 -16.35 -22.47
C ALA A 519 -2.75 -15.45 -22.52
N ALA A 520 -1.84 -15.76 -23.44
CA ALA A 520 -0.80 -14.86 -23.89
C ALA A 520 -1.19 -14.29 -25.26
N THR A 521 -1.12 -12.98 -25.42
CA THR A 521 -1.61 -12.29 -26.62
C THR A 521 -0.63 -11.24 -27.10
N LEU A 522 -0.59 -11.07 -28.42
CA LEU A 522 0.06 -9.95 -29.09
C LEU A 522 -0.98 -9.24 -29.94
N THR A 523 -1.19 -7.95 -29.69
CA THR A 523 -2.16 -7.12 -30.41
C THR A 523 -1.43 -6.04 -31.18
N GLN A 524 -1.53 -6.06 -32.52
CA GLN A 524 -0.84 -5.11 -33.37
C GLN A 524 -1.82 -4.29 -34.21
N ALA A 525 -1.64 -2.96 -34.23
CA ALA A 525 -2.13 -2.12 -35.32
C ALA A 525 -1.15 -2.24 -36.51
N LEU A 526 -1.63 -2.69 -37.68
CA LEU A 526 -0.81 -2.97 -38.88
C LEU A 526 -0.34 -1.67 -39.59
N LEU A 527 0.45 -0.86 -38.88
CA LEU A 527 1.06 0.36 -39.45
C LEU A 527 2.48 0.10 -39.97
N THR A 528 3.13 -0.98 -39.52
CA THR A 528 4.50 -1.37 -39.88
C THR A 528 4.66 -2.90 -39.93
N SER A 529 5.89 -3.40 -40.11
CA SER A 529 6.21 -4.84 -40.12
C SER A 529 5.62 -5.59 -38.90
N PRO A 530 5.26 -6.89 -39.04
CA PRO A 530 4.73 -7.67 -37.94
C PRO A 530 5.66 -7.65 -36.72
N MET A 531 5.06 -7.52 -35.54
CA MET A 531 5.79 -7.59 -34.28
C MET A 531 6.11 -9.07 -33.97
N PRO A 532 7.39 -9.49 -33.92
CA PRO A 532 7.71 -10.88 -33.64
C PRO A 532 7.41 -11.19 -32.16
N GLY A 533 6.74 -12.31 -31.89
CA GLY A 533 6.32 -12.64 -30.53
C GLY A 533 6.37 -14.13 -30.23
N THR A 534 6.84 -14.47 -29.04
CA THR A 534 6.62 -15.81 -28.45
C THR A 534 5.46 -15.69 -27.46
N LEU A 535 4.38 -16.42 -27.71
CA LEU A 535 3.17 -16.38 -26.89
C LEU A 535 2.95 -17.74 -26.25
N THR A 536 3.04 -17.79 -24.92
CA THR A 536 2.91 -19.03 -24.16
C THR A 536 1.82 -18.88 -23.10
N ALA A 537 0.71 -19.59 -23.22
CA ALA A 537 -0.31 -19.55 -22.16
C ALA A 537 0.24 -20.14 -20.86
N ILE A 538 0.86 -21.31 -20.94
CA ILE A 538 1.36 -22.06 -19.79
C ILE A 538 2.73 -22.62 -20.15
N ASP A 539 3.78 -22.20 -19.42
CA ASP A 539 5.11 -22.79 -19.47
C ASP A 539 5.40 -23.50 -18.14
N LEU A 540 5.43 -24.82 -18.20
CA LEU A 540 5.76 -25.71 -17.10
C LEU A 540 7.02 -26.55 -17.38
N SER A 541 7.84 -26.13 -18.35
CA SER A 541 8.96 -26.94 -18.88
C SER A 541 10.05 -27.28 -17.85
N ALA A 542 10.12 -26.55 -16.74
CA ALA A 542 11.00 -26.85 -15.61
C ALA A 542 10.50 -28.00 -14.71
N GLY A 543 9.28 -28.49 -14.92
CA GLY A 543 8.66 -29.54 -14.11
C GLY A 543 9.47 -30.84 -14.08
N THR A 544 9.64 -31.40 -12.89
CA THR A 544 10.36 -32.67 -12.67
C THR A 544 9.45 -33.82 -12.22
N SER A 545 8.18 -33.52 -11.95
CA SER A 545 7.14 -34.46 -11.50
C SER A 545 5.95 -34.46 -12.46
N ALA A 546 4.98 -35.37 -12.26
CA ALA A 546 3.76 -35.38 -13.06
C ALA A 546 2.99 -34.06 -12.89
N GLN A 547 2.63 -33.43 -14.01
CA GLN A 547 1.87 -32.18 -14.06
C GLN A 547 0.51 -32.44 -14.68
N THR A 548 -0.55 -32.02 -13.99
CA THR A 548 -1.94 -32.17 -14.45
C THR A 548 -2.52 -30.81 -14.79
N ILE A 549 -3.00 -30.64 -16.02
CA ILE A 549 -3.77 -29.46 -16.43
C ILE A 549 -5.19 -29.92 -16.71
N THR A 550 -6.16 -29.39 -15.96
CA THR A 550 -7.59 -29.60 -16.19
C THR A 550 -8.16 -28.33 -16.79
N GLN A 551 -8.77 -28.45 -17.97
CA GLN A 551 -9.39 -27.35 -18.70
C GLN A 551 -10.86 -27.71 -18.94
N ASP A 552 -11.76 -26.90 -18.38
CA ASP A 552 -13.20 -26.99 -18.62
C ASP A 552 -13.71 -25.83 -19.50
#